data_AF-A0A924RPY4-F1
#
_entry.id   AF-A0A924RPY4-F1
#
_cell.length_a   1.000
_cell.length_b   1.000
_cell.length_c   1.000
_cell.angle_alpha   90.00
_cell.angle_beta   90.00
_cell.angle_gamma   90.00
#
_symmetry.space_group_name_H-M   'P 1'
#
loop_
_entity.id
_entity.type
_entity.pdbx_description
1 polymer ?
#
loop_
_entity_poly.entity_id
_entity_poly.type
_entity_poly.pdbx_seq_one_letter_code
_entity_poly.pdbx_strand_id
1 'polypeptide(L)'
;MTAFLIENTAGDFPFWLAPEQIVVIPIADRHLEYAREVAQTFKDRVLRARADDGGERMNAKIRQAELHKIPVILVVGDQEQESRTLSVRERGAGERKGVPLEELANELEKRYRSRS
;
A
#
# COMPACT_ATOMS: atom_id res chain seq x y z
N MET A 1 -7.98 4.09 26.71
CA MET A 1 -8.41 4.86 25.53
C MET A 1 -8.11 4.08 24.24
N THR A 2 -8.69 2.90 24.07
CA THR A 2 -8.50 2.04 22.88
C THR A 2 -9.82 1.42 22.42
N ALA A 3 -10.81 1.27 23.32
CA ALA A 3 -12.13 0.72 22.98
C ALA A 3 -12.99 1.63 22.05
N PHE A 4 -12.93 2.96 22.21
CA PHE A 4 -13.85 3.86 21.50
C PHE A 4 -13.55 4.03 19.99
N LEU A 5 -12.31 3.79 19.55
CA LEU A 5 -11.91 3.90 18.13
C LEU A 5 -12.28 2.65 17.32
N ILE A 6 -12.41 1.49 17.97
CA ILE A 6 -12.75 0.22 17.32
C ILE A 6 -14.25 0.15 17.02
N GLU A 7 -15.09 0.64 17.92
CA GLU A 7 -16.56 0.57 17.78
C GLU A 7 -17.12 1.52 16.71
N ASN A 8 -16.47 2.66 16.44
CA ASN A 8 -17.02 3.67 15.53
C ASN A 8 -16.47 3.61 14.09
N THR A 9 -15.37 2.88 13.85
CA THR A 9 -14.76 2.76 12.50
C THR A 9 -14.95 1.38 11.89
N ALA A 10 -15.49 0.41 12.64
CA ALA A 10 -15.50 -1.00 12.27
C ALA A 10 -14.10 -1.52 11.84
N GLY A 11 -12.99 -0.89 12.25
CA GLY A 11 -11.62 -1.21 11.83
C GLY A 11 -11.16 -0.55 10.52
N ASP A 12 -11.93 0.37 9.96
CA ASP A 12 -11.55 1.20 8.81
C ASP A 12 -10.88 2.50 9.28
N PHE A 13 -9.62 2.38 9.67
CA PHE A 13 -8.87 3.52 10.17
C PHE A 13 -8.55 4.52 9.04
N PRO A 14 -8.61 5.83 9.31
CA PRO A 14 -8.04 6.84 8.41
C PRO A 14 -6.60 6.50 8.06
N PHE A 15 -6.14 6.93 6.88
CA PHE A 15 -4.81 6.59 6.36
C PHE A 15 -3.71 6.90 7.38
N TRP A 16 -3.78 8.05 8.05
CA TRP A 16 -2.78 8.45 9.06
C TRP A 16 -2.73 7.57 10.31
N LEU A 17 -3.83 6.91 10.67
CA LEU A 17 -3.95 6.09 11.89
C LEU A 17 -3.81 4.59 11.61
N ALA A 18 -3.91 4.15 10.35
CA ALA A 18 -3.81 2.74 9.99
C ALA A 18 -2.46 2.13 10.43
N PRO A 19 -2.44 0.98 11.12
CA PRO A 19 -1.20 0.36 11.59
C PRO A 19 -0.27 -0.04 10.44
N GLU A 20 -0.86 -0.56 9.36
CA GLU A 20 -0.20 -0.78 8.07
C GLU A 20 -0.94 0.09 7.04
N GLN A 21 -0.24 1.08 6.48
CA GLN A 21 -0.85 2.06 5.57
C GLN A 21 -0.79 1.59 4.13
N ILE A 22 0.34 1.00 3.76
CA ILE A 22 0.67 0.60 2.39
C ILE A 22 1.26 -0.81 2.41
N VAL A 23 0.76 -1.69 1.54
CA VAL A 23 1.41 -2.98 1.24
C VAL A 23 1.76 -3.06 -0.24
N VAL A 24 2.96 -3.53 -0.54
CA VAL A 24 3.47 -3.72 -1.91
C VAL A 24 3.50 -5.21 -2.22
N ILE A 25 2.68 -5.64 -3.16
CA ILE A 25 2.50 -7.03 -3.56
C ILE A 25 3.21 -7.26 -4.90
N PRO A 26 4.32 -8.02 -4.91
CA PRO A 26 4.94 -8.43 -6.15
C PRO A 26 4.11 -9.51 -6.86
N ILE A 27 4.03 -9.46 -8.20
CA ILE A 27 3.35 -10.50 -9.00
C ILE A 27 4.11 -11.85 -8.92
N ALA A 28 5.42 -11.79 -8.73
CA ALA A 28 6.32 -12.95 -8.64
C ALA A 28 7.57 -12.58 -7.83
N ASP A 29 8.26 -13.59 -7.28
CA ASP A 29 9.42 -13.40 -6.40
C ASP A 29 10.55 -12.58 -7.02
N ARG A 30 10.71 -12.63 -8.35
CA ARG A 30 11.69 -11.80 -9.08
C ARG A 30 11.48 -10.30 -8.92
N HIS A 31 10.25 -9.85 -8.63
CA HIS A 31 9.92 -8.44 -8.41
C HIS A 31 10.06 -8.03 -6.93
N LEU A 32 10.49 -8.94 -6.05
CA LEU A 32 10.53 -8.68 -4.62
C LEU A 32 11.54 -7.58 -4.27
N GLU A 33 12.65 -7.50 -5.00
CA GLU A 33 13.64 -6.42 -4.83
C GLU A 33 13.03 -5.06 -5.15
N TYR A 34 12.35 -4.93 -6.29
CA TYR A 34 11.63 -3.71 -6.65
C TYR A 34 10.51 -3.38 -5.66
N ALA A 35 9.75 -4.38 -5.19
CA ALA A 35 8.74 -4.18 -4.16
C ALA A 35 9.33 -3.61 -2.85
N ARG A 36 10.54 -4.06 -2.47
CA ARG A 36 11.27 -3.54 -1.31
C ARG A 36 11.77 -2.11 -1.54
N GLU A 37 12.29 -1.78 -2.73
CA GLU A 37 12.66 -0.42 -3.11
C GLU A 37 11.46 0.53 -3.00
N VAL A 38 10.33 0.13 -3.57
CA VAL A 38 9.07 0.87 -3.52
C VAL A 38 8.65 1.08 -2.05
N ALA A 39 8.63 0.03 -1.24
CA ALA A 39 8.30 0.15 0.19
C ALA A 39 9.27 1.09 0.94
N GLN A 40 10.56 1.04 0.64
CA GLN A 40 11.55 1.93 1.24
C GLN A 40 11.30 3.40 0.87
N THR A 41 10.95 3.66 -0.39
CA THR A 41 10.63 5.00 -0.90
C THR A 41 9.48 5.67 -0.15
N PHE A 42 8.49 4.89 0.32
CA PHE A 42 7.42 5.39 1.19
C PHE A 42 7.88 5.55 2.64
N LYS A 43 8.69 4.63 3.17
CA LYS A 43 9.25 4.73 4.53
C LYS A 43 10.09 5.98 4.74
N ASP A 44 10.89 6.34 3.73
CA ASP A 44 11.73 7.55 3.77
C ASP A 44 10.87 8.84 3.85
N ARG A 45 9.58 8.76 3.48
CA ARG A 45 8.57 9.81 3.62
C ARG A 45 7.70 9.67 4.87
N VAL A 46 8.15 8.92 5.88
CA VAL A 46 7.46 8.71 7.16
C VAL A 46 6.17 7.88 7.04
N LEU A 47 5.96 7.20 5.90
CA LEU A 47 4.80 6.33 5.68
C LEU A 47 5.13 4.89 6.09
N ARG A 48 4.15 4.20 6.66
CA ARG A 48 4.23 2.79 7.06
C ARG A 48 3.91 1.90 5.86
N ALA A 49 4.96 1.53 5.14
CA ALA A 49 4.87 0.62 3.99
C ALA A 49 5.59 -0.71 4.25
N ARG A 50 5.08 -1.80 3.68
CA ARG A 50 5.72 -3.13 3.70
C ARG A 50 5.68 -3.79 2.32
N ALA A 51 6.72 -4.51 1.94
CA ALA A 51 6.69 -5.41 0.80
C ALA A 51 6.25 -6.80 1.25
N ASP A 52 5.30 -7.41 0.55
CA ASP A 52 4.81 -8.76 0.83
C ASP A 52 5.71 -9.81 0.18
N ASP A 53 6.59 -10.41 0.98
CA ASP A 53 7.53 -11.47 0.63
C ASP A 53 6.98 -12.89 0.85
N GLY A 54 5.67 -13.05 1.10
CA GLY A 54 5.05 -14.36 1.26
C GLY A 54 5.10 -15.19 -0.03
N GLY A 55 5.15 -16.52 0.07
CA GLY A 55 5.10 -17.43 -1.09
C GLY A 55 3.69 -17.61 -1.69
N GLU A 56 2.70 -16.86 -1.23
CA GLU A 56 1.32 -16.96 -1.67
C GLU A 56 1.11 -16.33 -3.05
N ARG A 57 0.07 -16.79 -3.78
CA ARG A 57 -0.31 -16.19 -5.06
C ARG A 57 -0.75 -14.74 -4.86
N MET A 58 -0.46 -13.87 -5.83
CA MET A 58 -0.83 -12.44 -5.82
C MET A 58 -2.29 -12.19 -5.39
N ASN A 59 -3.27 -12.90 -5.97
CA ASN A 59 -4.69 -12.72 -5.61
C ASN A 59 -5.00 -13.08 -4.15
N ALA A 60 -4.29 -14.06 -3.58
CA ALA A 60 -4.43 -14.40 -2.17
C ALA A 60 -3.88 -13.27 -1.29
N LYS A 61 -2.70 -12.73 -1.63
CA LYS A 61 -2.10 -11.57 -0.94
C LYS A 61 -3.01 -10.34 -0.98
N ILE A 62 -3.59 -10.03 -2.15
CA ILE A 62 -4.55 -8.91 -2.29
C ILE A 62 -5.74 -9.11 -1.36
N ARG A 63 -6.33 -10.31 -1.38
CA ARG A 63 -7.46 -10.64 -0.49
C ARG A 63 -7.09 -10.53 0.99
N GLN A 64 -5.90 -10.98 1.39
CA GLN A 64 -5.42 -10.83 2.77
C GLN A 64 -5.26 -9.36 3.17
N ALA A 65 -4.69 -8.54 2.29
CA ALA A 65 -4.55 -7.11 2.52
C ALA A 65 -5.90 -6.38 2.64
N GLU A 66 -6.88 -6.76 1.81
CA GLU A 66 -8.25 -6.25 1.90
C GLU A 66 -8.94 -6.67 3.22
N LEU A 67 -8.75 -7.92 3.65
CA LEU A 67 -9.27 -8.43 4.93
C LEU A 67 -8.65 -7.70 6.13
N HIS A 68 -7.36 -7.39 6.07
CA HIS A 68 -6.65 -6.57 7.05
C HIS A 68 -6.98 -5.07 6.95
N LYS A 69 -7.80 -4.67 5.97
CA LYS A 69 -8.24 -3.29 5.74
C LYS A 69 -7.07 -2.32 5.56
N ILE A 70 -6.03 -2.78 4.86
CA ILE A 70 -4.90 -1.93 4.50
C ILE A 70 -5.42 -0.86 3.51
N PRO A 71 -5.26 0.44 3.80
CA PRO A 71 -5.84 1.50 2.97
C PRO A 71 -5.37 1.51 1.51
N VAL A 72 -4.08 1.21 1.29
CA VAL A 72 -3.44 1.25 -0.03
C VAL A 72 -2.72 -0.07 -0.31
N ILE A 73 -3.11 -0.73 -1.39
CA ILE A 73 -2.47 -1.94 -1.89
C ILE A 73 -1.80 -1.59 -3.22
N LEU A 74 -0.49 -1.78 -3.30
CA LEU A 74 0.31 -1.54 -4.50
C LEU A 74 0.67 -2.89 -5.11
N VAL A 75 0.50 -3.03 -6.42
CA VAL A 75 0.90 -4.22 -7.17
C VAL A 75 2.03 -3.85 -8.11
N VAL A 76 3.08 -4.67 -8.13
CA VAL A 76 4.26 -4.47 -8.98
C VAL A 76 4.62 -5.74 -9.75
N GLY A 77 4.69 -5.62 -11.07
CA GLY A 77 5.19 -6.66 -11.98
C GLY A 77 6.30 -6.16 -12.89
N ASP A 78 6.51 -6.86 -14.00
CA ASP A 78 7.56 -6.55 -14.97
C ASP A 78 7.34 -5.14 -15.57
N GLN A 79 6.10 -4.82 -15.97
CA GLN A 79 5.75 -3.53 -16.57
C GLN A 79 5.97 -2.35 -15.60
N GLU A 80 5.52 -2.51 -14.36
CA GLU A 80 5.70 -1.51 -13.30
C GLU A 80 7.17 -1.28 -12.97
N GLN A 81 7.97 -2.35 -12.92
CA GLN A 81 9.40 -2.26 -12.66
C GLN A 81 10.14 -1.54 -13.80
N GLU A 82 9.85 -1.88 -15.06
CA GLU A 82 10.47 -1.24 -16.22
C GLU A 82 10.11 0.25 -16.33
N SER A 83 8.84 0.60 -16.04
CA SER A 83 8.34 1.96 -16.19
C SER A 83 8.47 2.80 -14.92
N ARG A 84 8.98 2.25 -13.81
CA ARG A 84 8.95 2.85 -12.46
C ARG A 84 7.56 3.38 -12.07
N THR A 85 6.53 2.62 -12.43
CA THR A 85 5.12 2.89 -12.11
C THR A 85 4.58 1.87 -11.13
N LEU A 86 3.34 2.07 -10.68
CA LEU A 86 2.63 1.24 -9.72
C LEU A 86 1.18 1.03 -10.17
N SER A 87 0.66 -0.16 -9.90
CA SER A 87 -0.76 -0.43 -9.92
C SER A 87 -1.33 -0.24 -8.52
N VAL A 88 -2.06 0.84 -8.32
CA VAL A 88 -2.57 1.31 -7.02
C VAL A 88 -4.02 0.86 -6.85
N ARG A 89 -4.31 0.15 -5.76
CA ARG A 89 -5.67 -0.15 -5.32
C ARG A 89 -5.91 0.56 -4.00
N GLU A 90 -6.86 1.47 -4.00
CA GLU A 90 -7.27 2.21 -2.81
C GLU A 90 -8.65 1.79 -2.35
N ARG A 91 -8.75 1.55 -1.05
CA ARG A 91 -10.02 1.23 -0.42
C ARG A 91 -10.98 2.41 -0.57
N GLY A 92 -12.12 2.18 -1.24
CA GLY A 92 -13.15 3.19 -1.48
C GLY A 92 -12.94 4.09 -2.72
N ALA A 93 -11.73 4.15 -3.29
CA ALA A 93 -11.43 4.95 -4.49
C ALA A 93 -11.19 4.12 -5.76
N GLY A 94 -11.03 2.79 -5.64
CA GLY A 94 -10.90 1.88 -6.77
C GLY A 94 -9.45 1.62 -7.17
N GLU A 95 -9.22 1.28 -8.44
CA GLU A 95 -7.91 0.90 -8.98
C GLU A 95 -7.41 1.92 -10.01
N ARG A 96 -6.15 2.35 -9.86
CA ARG A 96 -5.41 3.21 -10.79
C ARG A 96 -4.17 2.44 -11.26
N LYS A 97 -3.90 2.40 -12.56
CA LYS A 97 -2.73 1.72 -13.13
C LYS A 97 -1.76 2.71 -13.73
N GLY A 98 -0.46 2.37 -13.72
CA GLY A 98 0.57 3.20 -14.33
C GLY A 98 0.86 4.49 -13.56
N VAL A 99 0.58 4.54 -12.27
CA VAL A 99 0.85 5.72 -11.45
C VAL A 99 2.36 5.79 -11.17
N PRO A 100 3.06 6.91 -11.48
CA PRO A 100 4.48 7.04 -11.17
C PRO A 100 4.75 6.93 -9.67
N LEU A 101 5.81 6.20 -9.29
CA LEU A 101 6.19 5.98 -7.89
C LEU A 101 6.32 7.30 -7.10
N GLU A 102 7.04 8.26 -7.67
CA GLU A 102 7.29 9.57 -7.04
C GLU A 102 6.01 10.41 -6.88
N GLU A 103 5.12 10.34 -7.86
CA GLU A 103 3.84 11.06 -7.81
C GLU A 103 2.98 10.54 -6.67
N LEU A 104 2.81 9.21 -6.60
CA LEU A 104 2.02 8.56 -5.56
C LEU A 104 2.61 8.82 -4.17
N ALA A 105 3.93 8.78 -4.04
CA ALA A 105 4.59 8.99 -2.77
C ALA A 105 4.38 10.41 -2.23
N ASN A 106 4.42 11.42 -3.10
CA ASN A 106 4.11 12.80 -2.74
C ASN A 106 2.61 13.00 -2.41
N GLU A 107 1.72 12.34 -3.14
CA GLU A 107 0.27 12.35 -2.87
C GLU A 107 -0.04 11.79 -1.48
N LEU A 108 0.48 10.60 -1.17
CA LEU A 108 0.25 9.92 0.11
C LEU A 108 0.92 10.64 1.29
N GLU A 109 2.09 11.25 1.10
CA GLU A 109 2.71 12.06 2.15
C GLU A 109 1.85 13.28 2.51
N LYS A 110 1.30 13.97 1.51
CA LYS A 110 0.38 15.10 1.75
C LYS A 110 -0.87 14.64 2.49
N ARG A 111 -1.45 13.50 2.10
CA ARG A 111 -2.61 12.90 2.78
C ARG A 111 -2.31 12.54 4.23
N TYR A 112 -1.12 11.97 4.48
CA TYR A 112 -0.67 11.67 5.85
C TYR A 112 -0.55 12.93 6.71
N ARG A 113 0.06 14.00 6.17
CA ARG A 113 0.24 15.27 6.87
C ARG A 113 -1.06 16.01 7.10
N SER A 114 -2.02 15.93 6.17
CA SER A 114 -3.35 16.53 6.34
C SER A 114 -4.23 15.81 7.36
N ARG A 115 -3.78 14.67 7.91
CA ARG A 115 -4.51 13.82 8.87
C ARG A 115 -5.89 13.40 8.33
N SER A 116 -5.97 13.19 7.02
CA SER A 116 -7.17 12.73 6.32
C SER A 116 -7.15 11.23 6.04
#